data_AF-A0A9N9IWH2-F1
#
_entry.id   AF-A0A9N9IWH2-F1
#
_cell.length_a   1.000
_cell.length_b   1.000
_cell.length_c   1.000
_cell.angle_alpha   90.00
_cell.angle_beta   90.00
_cell.angle_gamma   90.00
#
_symmetry.space_group_name_H-M   'P 1'
#
loop_
_entity.id
_entity.type
_entity.pdbx_description
1 polymer ?
#
loop_
_entity_poly.entity_id
_entity_poly.type
_entity_poly.pdbx_seq_one_letter_code
_entity_poly.pdbx_strand_id
1 'polypeptide(L)'
;TLGIPNVTFIYVGFYASNFGPFYPIITKDDGTFELIVPLVTKDTTLEVVDARTDTGPIVTKVIEEGPEKWNGKKVPVASERISFGKMTEILTKVTGRQFKLRTPNREETEKEFPALANEELLDMSRWFNKYGVFSNEISDISIAKELHPNITNFEQYAYKNYK
;
A
#
# COMPACT_ATOMS: atom_id res chain seq x y z
N THR A 1 -30.61 6.95 9.35
CA THR A 1 -29.71 5.84 9.71
C THR A 1 -29.98 4.68 8.78
N LEU A 2 -28.96 3.93 8.34
CA LEU A 2 -29.07 2.85 7.33
C LEU A 2 -29.88 1.61 7.80
N GLY A 3 -30.47 1.63 9.00
CA GLY A 3 -31.22 0.50 9.56
C GLY A 3 -30.37 -0.68 10.05
N ILE A 4 -29.05 -0.64 9.84
CA ILE A 4 -28.10 -1.66 10.30
C ILE A 4 -27.52 -1.19 11.65
N PRO A 5 -27.83 -1.86 12.77
CA PRO A 5 -27.18 -1.57 14.05
C PRO A 5 -25.72 -2.05 14.03
N ASN A 6 -24.86 -1.40 14.81
CA ASN A 6 -23.49 -1.87 15.10
C ASN A 6 -22.59 -2.00 13.86
N VAL A 7 -22.32 -0.89 13.19
CA VAL A 7 -21.51 -0.85 11.96
C VAL A 7 -20.15 -0.24 12.24
N THR A 8 -19.08 -0.88 11.77
CA THR A 8 -17.72 -0.32 11.75
C THR A 8 -17.18 -0.37 10.33
N PHE A 9 -16.49 0.69 9.89
CA PHE A 9 -16.00 0.83 8.53
C PHE A 9 -14.49 0.59 8.48
N ILE A 10 -14.07 -0.46 7.79
CA ILE A 10 -12.66 -0.82 7.64
C ILE A 10 -12.13 -0.22 6.34
N TYR A 11 -11.03 0.52 6.42
CA TYR A 11 -10.36 1.14 5.28
C TYR A 11 -8.97 0.55 5.14
N VAL A 12 -8.79 -0.31 4.13
CA VAL A 12 -7.52 -1.03 3.93
C VAL A 12 -6.59 -0.20 3.07
N GLY A 13 -5.33 -0.10 3.50
CA GLY A 13 -4.27 0.62 2.79
C GLY A 13 -3.87 -0.08 1.49
N PHE A 14 -2.82 0.43 0.85
CA PHE A 14 -2.26 -0.13 -0.36
C PHE A 14 -1.57 -1.47 -0.09
N TYR A 15 -1.90 -2.49 -0.88
CA TYR A 15 -1.41 -3.84 -0.62
C TYR A 15 0.04 -3.95 -1.07
N ALA A 16 0.93 -4.32 -0.16
CA ALA A 16 2.33 -4.56 -0.50
C ALA A 16 2.48 -5.67 -1.57
N SER A 17 1.53 -6.61 -1.62
CA SER A 17 1.45 -7.66 -2.65
C SER A 17 1.12 -7.18 -4.06
N ASN A 18 0.79 -5.90 -4.25
CA ASN A 18 0.63 -5.35 -5.59
C ASN A 18 1.98 -5.24 -6.32
N PHE A 19 3.10 -5.13 -5.61
CA PHE A 19 4.43 -5.04 -6.23
C PHE A 19 4.90 -6.39 -6.77
N GLY A 20 5.19 -6.45 -8.07
CA GLY A 20 5.49 -7.67 -8.81
C GLY A 20 4.28 -8.14 -9.62
N PRO A 21 3.22 -8.69 -8.99
CA PRO A 21 2.06 -9.22 -9.71
C PRO A 21 1.26 -8.15 -10.48
N PHE A 22 1.05 -6.97 -9.90
CA PHE A 22 0.25 -5.91 -10.51
C PHE A 22 1.11 -4.76 -11.04
N TYR A 23 2.03 -4.24 -10.21
CA TYR A 23 3.05 -3.28 -10.61
C TYR A 23 4.34 -4.03 -10.96
N PRO A 24 4.68 -4.19 -12.25
CA PRO A 24 5.78 -5.05 -12.67
C PRO A 24 7.11 -4.66 -12.06
N ILE A 25 7.95 -5.67 -11.82
CA ILE A 25 9.36 -5.50 -11.49
C ILE A 25 10.17 -6.10 -12.65
N ILE A 26 10.88 -5.24 -13.39
CA ILE A 26 11.63 -5.63 -14.59
C ILE A 26 13.11 -5.77 -14.24
N THR A 27 13.73 -6.86 -14.70
CA THR A 27 15.19 -6.99 -14.67
C THR A 27 15.80 -6.37 -15.92
N LYS A 28 16.80 -5.51 -15.74
CA LYS A 28 17.56 -4.86 -16.82
C LYS A 28 18.83 -5.65 -17.13
N ASP A 29 19.41 -5.38 -18.31
CA ASP A 29 20.62 -6.05 -18.77
C ASP A 29 21.83 -5.84 -17.84
N ASP A 30 21.86 -4.71 -17.13
CA ASP A 30 22.89 -4.39 -16.12
C ASP A 30 22.65 -5.06 -14.75
N GLY A 31 21.62 -5.91 -14.64
CA GLY A 31 21.24 -6.62 -13.41
C GLY A 31 20.43 -5.77 -12.42
N THR A 32 20.08 -4.53 -12.76
CA THR A 32 19.21 -3.69 -11.92
C THR A 32 17.74 -4.06 -12.08
N PHE A 33 16.94 -3.78 -11.04
CA PHE A 33 15.51 -4.07 -10.97
C PHE A 33 14.73 -2.75 -11.04
N GLU A 34 13.77 -2.64 -11.96
CA GLU A 34 12.89 -1.48 -12.09
C GLU A 34 11.48 -1.82 -11.60
N LEU A 35 11.04 -1.20 -10.51
CA LEU A 35 9.64 -1.22 -10.09
C LEU A 35 8.86 -0.18 -10.92
N ILE A 36 7.88 -0.64 -11.70
CA ILE A 36 7.12 0.20 -12.62
C ILE A 36 5.85 0.70 -11.94
N VAL A 37 5.74 2.02 -11.76
CA VAL A 37 4.53 2.67 -11.26
C VAL A 37 4.32 3.98 -12.02
N PRO A 38 3.32 4.08 -12.92
CA PRO A 38 3.09 5.27 -13.72
C PRO A 38 2.77 6.52 -12.89
N LEU A 39 3.21 7.68 -13.37
CA LEU A 39 2.82 9.02 -12.89
C LEU A 39 3.08 9.34 -11.40
N VAL A 40 3.74 8.47 -10.63
CA VAL A 40 4.12 8.76 -9.24
C VAL A 40 5.51 9.39 -9.17
N THR A 41 5.90 9.88 -8.00
CA THR A 41 7.26 10.35 -7.73
C THR A 41 7.91 9.47 -6.67
N LYS A 42 9.24 9.56 -6.53
CA LYS A 42 9.97 8.92 -5.43
C LYS A 42 9.47 9.36 -4.05
N ASP A 43 8.90 10.57 -3.95
CA ASP A 43 8.44 11.19 -2.72
C ASP A 43 6.94 10.93 -2.47
N THR A 44 6.24 10.35 -3.45
CA THR A 44 4.85 9.91 -3.29
C THR A 44 4.80 8.83 -2.21
N THR A 45 3.98 9.07 -1.18
CA THR A 45 3.83 8.19 -0.01
C THR A 45 2.51 7.44 -0.05
N LEU A 46 2.53 6.21 0.45
CA LEU A 46 1.37 5.34 0.58
C LEU A 46 1.28 4.79 1.99
N GLU A 47 0.08 4.71 2.54
CA GLU A 47 -0.24 3.85 3.66
C GLU A 47 -0.29 2.40 3.17
N VAL A 48 0.70 1.58 3.56
CA VAL A 48 0.87 0.20 3.04
C VAL A 48 0.50 -0.86 4.06
N VAL A 49 0.13 -2.06 3.58
CA VAL A 49 -0.23 -3.20 4.43
C VAL A 49 0.11 -4.55 3.78
N ASP A 50 0.52 -5.55 4.58
CA ASP A 50 0.41 -6.97 4.19
C ASP A 50 -1.03 -7.43 4.41
N ALA A 51 -1.89 -7.11 3.45
CA ALA A 51 -3.33 -7.38 3.55
C ALA A 51 -3.66 -8.86 3.83
N ARG A 52 -2.79 -9.78 3.41
CA ARG A 52 -2.96 -11.23 3.59
C ARG A 52 -2.83 -11.64 5.04
N THR A 53 -1.93 -11.02 5.81
CA THR A 53 -1.66 -11.42 7.20
C THR A 53 -2.31 -10.50 8.22
N ASP A 54 -2.50 -9.23 7.89
CA ASP A 54 -2.76 -8.21 8.91
C ASP A 54 -4.23 -7.76 8.96
N THR A 55 -4.96 -7.87 7.84
CA THR A 55 -6.37 -7.45 7.78
C THR A 55 -7.24 -8.27 8.73
N GLY A 56 -7.09 -9.58 8.72
CA GLY A 56 -7.88 -10.52 9.54
C GLY A 56 -7.77 -10.21 11.04
N PRO A 57 -6.56 -10.22 11.62
CA PRO A 57 -6.35 -9.91 13.04
C PRO A 57 -6.96 -8.58 13.49
N ILE A 58 -6.86 -7.52 12.68
CA ILE A 58 -7.42 -6.21 13.02
C ILE A 58 -8.94 -6.25 13.04
N VAL A 59 -9.56 -6.84 12.00
CA VAL A 59 -11.03 -6.97 11.93
C VAL A 59 -11.54 -7.84 13.07
N THR A 60 -10.87 -8.95 13.39
CA THR A 60 -11.20 -9.79 14.54
C THR A 60 -11.16 -8.99 15.83
N LYS A 61 -10.11 -8.18 16.05
CA LYS A 61 -9.99 -7.38 17.26
C LYS A 61 -11.10 -6.34 17.41
N VAL A 62 -11.50 -5.69 16.31
CA VAL A 62 -12.65 -4.77 16.28
C VAL A 62 -13.94 -5.48 16.69
N ILE A 63 -14.17 -6.70 16.19
CA ILE A 63 -15.35 -7.51 16.53
C ILE A 63 -15.33 -7.91 18.02
N GLU A 64 -14.17 -8.36 18.53
CA GLU A 64 -13.99 -8.77 19.94
C GLU A 64 -14.25 -7.62 20.91
N GLU A 65 -13.78 -6.42 20.59
CA GLU A 65 -13.98 -5.22 21.43
C GLU A 65 -15.40 -4.64 21.34
N GLY A 66 -16.16 -5.06 20.33
CA GLY A 66 -17.59 -4.86 20.25
C GLY A 66 -18.05 -3.45 19.86
N PRO A 67 -19.37 -3.30 19.65
CA PRO A 67 -19.96 -2.08 19.11
C PRO A 67 -19.97 -0.90 20.07
N GLU A 68 -19.88 -1.13 21.38
CA GLU A 68 -19.75 -0.05 22.37
C GLU A 68 -18.51 0.82 22.08
N LYS A 69 -17.43 0.18 21.61
CA LYS A 69 -16.19 0.87 21.23
C LYS A 69 -16.17 1.30 19.76
N TRP A 70 -16.75 0.51 18.84
CA TRP A 70 -16.50 0.66 17.40
C TRP A 70 -17.69 1.06 16.53
N ASN A 71 -18.90 1.18 17.08
CA ASN A 71 -20.08 1.56 16.28
C ASN A 71 -19.91 2.97 15.68
N GLY A 72 -20.11 3.08 14.37
CA GLY A 72 -19.94 4.29 13.56
C GLY A 72 -18.49 4.67 13.25
N LYS A 73 -17.49 3.96 13.79
CA LYS A 73 -16.07 4.33 13.62
C LYS A 73 -15.51 3.86 12.28
N LYS A 74 -14.50 4.59 11.82
CA LYS A 74 -13.65 4.24 10.67
C LYS A 74 -12.31 3.73 11.21
N VAL A 75 -11.83 2.61 10.69
CA VAL A 75 -10.57 1.98 11.11
C VAL A 75 -9.64 1.90 9.91
N PRO A 76 -8.56 2.69 9.86
CA PRO A 76 -7.52 2.51 8.86
C PRO A 76 -6.71 1.25 9.15
N VAL A 77 -6.36 0.52 8.09
CA VAL A 77 -5.56 -0.70 8.16
C VAL A 77 -4.32 -0.52 7.30
N ALA A 78 -3.25 -0.04 7.94
CA ALA A 78 -1.92 0.13 7.36
C ALA A 78 -0.85 0.08 8.47
N SER A 79 0.33 -0.46 8.16
CA SER A 79 1.44 -0.54 9.13
C SER A 79 2.28 0.73 9.18
N GLU A 80 2.44 1.39 8.04
CA GLU A 80 3.23 2.60 7.91
C GLU A 80 2.81 3.44 6.70
N ARG A 81 3.18 4.72 6.73
CA ARG A 81 3.19 5.59 5.56
C ARG A 81 4.62 5.66 5.02
N ILE A 82 4.85 5.18 3.80
CA ILE A 82 6.19 5.04 3.22
C ILE A 82 6.21 5.51 1.76
N SER A 83 7.33 6.13 1.34
CA SER A 83 7.51 6.60 -0.04
C SER A 83 8.01 5.52 -0.98
N PHE A 84 7.70 5.63 -2.28
CA PHE A 84 8.24 4.69 -3.27
C PHE A 84 9.76 4.65 -3.29
N GLY A 85 10.43 5.80 -3.10
CA GLY A 85 11.88 5.86 -2.97
C GLY A 85 12.39 5.04 -1.77
N LYS A 86 11.68 5.12 -0.63
CA LYS A 86 12.06 4.32 0.54
C LYS A 86 11.77 2.83 0.35
N MET A 87 10.69 2.48 -0.34
CA MET A 87 10.37 1.10 -0.68
C MET A 87 11.45 0.47 -1.57
N THR A 88 11.95 1.17 -2.60
CA THR A 88 13.04 0.64 -3.45
C THR A 88 14.38 0.56 -2.72
N GLU A 89 14.68 1.48 -1.78
CA GLU A 89 15.83 1.34 -0.87
C GLU A 89 15.73 0.07 -0.01
N ILE A 90 14.55 -0.19 0.58
CA ILE A 90 14.31 -1.39 1.39
C ILE A 90 14.46 -2.65 0.55
N LEU A 91 13.85 -2.69 -0.64
CA LEU A 91 14.01 -3.83 -1.56
C LEU A 91 15.48 -4.03 -1.93
N THR A 92 16.23 -2.95 -2.15
CA THR A 92 17.67 -3.02 -2.43
C THR A 92 18.44 -3.63 -1.26
N LYS A 93 18.20 -3.12 -0.04
CA LYS A 93 18.83 -3.59 1.19
C LYS A 93 18.54 -5.07 1.45
N VAL A 94 17.28 -5.49 1.31
CA VAL A 94 16.81 -6.84 1.63
C VAL A 94 17.33 -7.87 0.65
N THR A 95 17.29 -7.55 -0.65
CA THR A 95 17.61 -8.50 -1.72
C THR A 95 19.09 -8.49 -2.12
N GLY A 96 19.83 -7.42 -1.78
CA GLY A 96 21.17 -7.19 -2.27
C GLY A 96 21.24 -6.82 -3.76
N ARG A 97 20.10 -6.60 -4.43
CA ARG A 97 20.00 -6.21 -5.85
C ARG A 97 19.56 -4.77 -5.94
N GLN A 98 20.13 -4.00 -6.87
CA GLN A 98 19.77 -2.59 -6.98
C GLN A 98 18.34 -2.43 -7.53
N PHE A 99 17.43 -1.90 -6.73
CA PHE A 99 16.09 -1.49 -7.16
C PHE A 99 16.06 0.00 -7.52
N LYS A 100 15.28 0.34 -8.55
CA LYS A 100 14.98 1.70 -9.00
C LYS A 100 13.47 1.82 -9.24
N LEU A 101 12.92 2.98 -8.97
CA LEU A 101 11.55 3.31 -9.37
C LEU A 101 11.59 3.82 -10.82
N ARG A 102 10.76 3.26 -11.69
CA ARG A 102 10.50 3.80 -13.03
C ARG A 102 9.06 4.29 -13.10
N THR A 103 8.91 5.58 -13.36
CA THR A 103 7.62 6.27 -13.45
C THR A 103 7.36 6.73 -14.88
N PRO A 104 6.82 5.85 -15.76
CA PRO A 104 6.47 6.26 -17.11
C PRO A 104 5.37 7.33 -17.11
N ASN A 105 5.41 8.21 -18.11
CA ASN A 105 4.31 9.11 -18.42
C ASN A 105 3.14 8.34 -19.08
N ARG A 106 2.04 9.03 -19.40
CA ARG A 106 0.84 8.38 -19.99
C ARG A 106 1.14 7.66 -21.30
N GLU A 107 1.83 8.30 -22.23
CA GLU A 107 2.17 7.74 -23.53
C GLU A 107 3.10 6.53 -23.40
N GLU A 108 4.12 6.63 -22.55
CA GLU A 108 5.04 5.53 -22.24
C GLU A 108 4.29 4.35 -21.60
N THR A 109 3.33 4.64 -20.70
CA THR A 109 2.51 3.62 -20.06
C THR A 109 1.61 2.92 -21.06
N GLU A 110 0.91 3.66 -21.94
CA GLU A 110 0.08 3.08 -23.00
C GLU A 110 0.89 2.16 -23.93
N LYS A 111 2.12 2.55 -24.24
CA LYS A 111 2.99 1.82 -25.16
C LYS A 111 3.66 0.59 -24.54
N GLU A 112 4.23 0.74 -23.34
CA GLU A 112 5.07 -0.30 -22.71
C GLU A 112 4.31 -1.14 -21.68
N PHE A 113 3.31 -0.55 -21.02
CA PHE A 113 2.57 -1.16 -19.92
C PHE A 113 1.05 -0.94 -20.09
N PRO A 114 0.44 -1.37 -21.21
CA PRO A 114 -0.95 -1.03 -21.53
C PRO A 114 -1.96 -1.45 -20.45
N ALA A 115 -1.66 -2.51 -19.68
CA ALA A 115 -2.49 -2.93 -18.54
C ALA A 115 -2.55 -1.89 -17.40
N LEU A 116 -1.54 -1.02 -17.30
CA LEU A 116 -1.47 0.09 -16.33
C LEU A 116 -1.99 1.41 -16.89
N ALA A 117 -2.33 1.47 -18.18
CA ALA A 117 -2.78 2.69 -18.85
C ALA A 117 -4.29 2.96 -18.73
N ASN A 118 -5.00 2.23 -17.86
CA ASN A 118 -6.37 2.54 -17.51
C ASN A 118 -6.44 3.89 -16.78
N GLU A 119 -7.33 4.78 -17.21
CA GLU A 119 -7.50 6.11 -16.60
C GLU A 119 -7.78 6.05 -15.10
N GLU A 120 -8.51 5.04 -14.60
CA GLU A 120 -8.75 4.90 -13.16
C GLU A 120 -7.43 4.69 -12.37
N LEU A 121 -6.49 3.93 -12.93
CA LEU A 121 -5.18 3.68 -12.32
C LEU A 121 -4.26 4.91 -12.40
N LEU A 122 -4.34 5.62 -13.53
CA LEU A 122 -3.59 6.86 -13.73
C LEU A 122 -4.12 7.96 -12.80
N ASP A 123 -5.44 8.06 -12.63
CA ASP A 123 -6.08 8.96 -11.67
C ASP A 123 -5.73 8.59 -10.23
N MET A 124 -5.72 7.31 -9.88
CA MET A 124 -5.27 6.85 -8.58
C MET A 124 -3.83 7.28 -8.30
N SER A 125 -2.94 7.18 -9.28
CA SER A 125 -1.54 7.63 -9.15
C SER A 125 -1.45 9.16 -8.97
N ARG A 126 -2.22 9.93 -9.75
CA ARG A 126 -2.37 11.39 -9.57
C ARG A 126 -2.91 11.75 -8.19
N TRP A 127 -3.86 10.97 -7.68
CA TRP A 127 -4.43 11.14 -6.35
C TRP A 127 -3.39 10.90 -5.25
N PHE A 128 -2.65 9.80 -5.32
CA PHE A 128 -1.62 9.46 -4.35
C PHE A 128 -0.57 10.55 -4.21
N ASN A 129 -0.15 11.16 -5.33
CA ASN A 129 0.80 12.29 -5.32
C ASN A 129 0.34 13.46 -4.45
N LYS A 130 -0.97 13.66 -4.35
CA LYS A 130 -1.56 14.82 -3.67
C LYS A 130 -2.10 14.49 -2.28
N TYR A 131 -2.60 13.28 -2.07
CA TYR A 131 -3.43 12.95 -0.92
C TYR A 131 -3.01 11.67 -0.19
N GLY A 132 -2.16 10.82 -0.76
CA GLY A 132 -1.94 9.47 -0.23
C GLY A 132 -3.16 8.55 -0.41
N VAL A 133 -3.23 7.46 0.35
CA VAL A 133 -4.34 6.47 0.27
C VAL A 133 -5.52 6.92 1.14
N PHE A 134 -5.24 7.38 2.36
CA PHE A 134 -6.27 7.79 3.30
C PHE A 134 -6.51 9.29 3.28
N SER A 135 -7.78 9.68 3.35
CA SER A 135 -8.13 11.08 3.59
C SER A 135 -7.74 11.50 5.01
N ASN A 136 -7.71 12.80 5.27
CA ASN A 136 -7.38 13.35 6.60
C ASN A 136 -8.25 12.75 7.72
N GLU A 137 -9.51 12.43 7.45
CA GLU A 137 -10.44 11.81 8.42
C GLU A 137 -10.04 10.38 8.85
N ILE A 138 -9.21 9.69 8.08
CA ILE A 138 -8.85 8.27 8.27
C ILE A 138 -7.32 8.13 8.34
N SER A 139 -6.62 9.22 8.62
CA SER A 139 -5.15 9.29 8.54
C SER A 139 -4.42 8.74 9.77
N ASP A 140 -5.12 8.49 10.88
CA ASP A 140 -4.53 7.94 12.10
C ASP A 140 -4.34 6.43 12.02
N ILE A 141 -3.26 6.02 11.34
CA ILE A 141 -2.90 4.62 11.19
C ILE A 141 -2.37 3.98 12.49
N SER A 142 -2.16 4.76 13.56
CA SER A 142 -1.68 4.20 14.84
C SER A 142 -2.68 3.22 15.45
N ILE A 143 -3.97 3.42 15.17
CA ILE A 143 -5.07 2.52 15.55
C ILE A 143 -4.84 1.09 15.05
N ALA A 144 -4.29 0.91 13.84
CA ALA A 144 -4.00 -0.41 13.30
C ALA A 144 -2.97 -1.15 14.17
N LYS A 145 -1.98 -0.42 14.68
CA LYS A 145 -0.94 -0.95 15.57
C LYS A 145 -1.47 -1.20 16.98
N GLU A 146 -2.42 -0.40 17.48
CA GLU A 146 -3.09 -0.68 18.75
C GLU A 146 -3.90 -1.99 18.68
N LEU A 147 -4.64 -2.17 17.58
CA LEU A 147 -5.45 -3.37 17.33
C LEU A 147 -4.60 -4.60 17.03
N HIS A 148 -3.46 -4.41 16.36
CA HIS A 148 -2.54 -5.48 15.98
C HIS A 148 -1.08 -5.02 16.17
N PRO A 149 -0.50 -5.15 17.38
CA PRO A 149 0.85 -4.65 17.69
C PRO A 149 1.98 -5.22 16.83
N ASN A 150 1.77 -6.40 16.25
CA ASN A 150 2.72 -7.11 15.39
C ASN A 150 2.43 -6.92 13.89
N ILE A 151 1.68 -5.89 13.51
CA ILE A 151 1.39 -5.56 12.10
C ILE A 151 2.69 -5.49 11.27
N THR A 152 2.65 -6.07 10.08
CA THR A 152 3.85 -6.29 9.26
C THR A 152 4.23 -4.99 8.54
N ASN A 153 5.42 -4.47 8.82
CA ASN A 153 5.97 -3.33 8.09
C ASN A 153 6.53 -3.76 6.72
N PHE A 154 6.80 -2.79 5.84
CA PHE A 154 7.23 -3.08 4.48
C PHE A 154 8.59 -3.78 4.41
N GLU A 155 9.52 -3.50 5.33
CA GLU A 155 10.81 -4.21 5.38
C GLU A 155 10.63 -5.69 5.75
N GLN A 156 9.79 -6.00 6.72
CA GLN A 156 9.45 -7.36 7.10
C GLN A 156 8.72 -8.09 5.96
N TYR A 157 7.78 -7.41 5.30
CA TYR A 157 7.13 -7.93 4.10
C TYR A 157 8.16 -8.23 3.00
N ALA A 158 9.05 -7.28 2.72
CA ALA A 158 10.07 -7.41 1.70
C ALA A 158 10.98 -8.60 1.98
N TYR A 159 11.43 -8.76 3.23
CA TYR A 159 12.27 -9.88 3.65
C TYR A 159 11.62 -11.23 3.43
N LYS A 160 10.32 -11.34 3.71
CA LYS A 160 9.56 -12.60 3.57
C LYS A 160 9.30 -12.99 2.11
N ASN A 161 9.16 -12.01 1.21
CA ASN A 161 8.65 -12.27 -0.15
C ASN A 161 9.69 -12.05 -1.27
N TYR A 162 10.82 -11.36 -1.02
CA TYR A 162 11.82 -11.06 -2.05
C TYR A 162 13.24 -11.53 -1.73
N LYS A 163 13.52 -12.00 -0.52
CA LYS A 163 14.82 -12.60 -0.16
C LYS A 163 14.80 -14.10 -0.43
#